data_AF-B0CW12-F1
#
_entry.id   AF-B0CW12-F1
#
_cell.length_a   1.000
_cell.length_b   1.000
_cell.length_c   1.000
_cell.angle_alpha   90.00
_cell.angle_beta   90.00
_cell.angle_gamma   90.00
#
_symmetry.space_group_name_H-M   'P 1'
#
loop_
_entity.id
_entity.type
_entity.pdbx_description
1 polymer ?
#
loop_
_entity_poly.entity_id
_entity_poly.type
_entity_poly.pdbx_seq_one_letter_code
_entity_poly.pdbx_strand_id
1 'polypeptide(L)'
;MNNTEKSKEEVVKDLKTRQENLFDRLQTELKSVRRDADKAQEKSISAQHSANRGKPGRALKSSSSKLAVDERQTLEALREEKTSSRTLARLTEKQKGYEEKKELRSKDLRVQTARKTEVKIEWLSGNFTRDILIRTNVVNRKLDAEVDEKLQNVYQQLLQSGIDKHESEHEARLKKTLASLQRIFPAVSVVLGRNIDAIVFDEEKTAIDCIEICFSFTCIVISSFLTMFRTFAKGACLAVDVVQYEPAIERAIHHACGNALVCKTMEVARYVCYDKGQEVKGLIRVCDNLQSQRLELSKQKPCAKRDENLVSEVSRLESAITLARDNVFCICFQCGLPFSHPHLLIRLLASLTLVA
;
A
#
# COMPACT_ATOMS: atom_id res chain seq x y z
N MET A 1 4.33 -49.72 14.58
CA MET A 1 5.54 -49.81 15.41
C MET A 1 5.36 -50.69 16.66
N ASN A 2 4.13 -50.89 17.18
CA ASN A 2 3.87 -51.71 18.38
C ASN A 2 4.17 -53.22 18.28
N ASN A 3 4.04 -53.86 17.12
CA ASN A 3 4.27 -55.32 17.01
C ASN A 3 5.75 -55.70 17.14
N THR A 4 6.65 -54.86 16.65
CA THR A 4 8.11 -55.06 16.74
C THR A 4 8.68 -54.84 18.13
N GLU A 5 8.00 -54.07 18.98
CA GLU A 5 8.40 -53.87 20.38
C GLU A 5 7.90 -55.02 21.26
N LYS A 6 6.65 -55.46 21.04
CA LYS A 6 6.09 -56.64 21.69
C LYS A 6 6.88 -57.92 21.40
N SER A 7 7.29 -58.14 20.14
CA SER A 7 8.10 -59.30 19.76
C SER A 7 9.50 -59.26 20.39
N LYS A 8 10.07 -58.07 20.62
CA LYS A 8 11.36 -57.94 21.32
C LYS A 8 11.21 -58.22 22.82
N GLU A 9 10.14 -57.74 23.45
CA GLU A 9 9.87 -58.02 24.86
C GLU A 9 9.60 -59.51 25.14
N GLU A 10 8.87 -60.19 24.26
CA GLU A 10 8.64 -61.64 24.35
C GLU A 10 9.95 -62.43 24.23
N VAL A 11 10.79 -62.11 23.24
CA VAL A 11 12.10 -62.77 23.07
C VAL A 11 13.01 -62.54 24.28
N VAL A 12 12.98 -61.34 24.89
CA VAL A 12 13.76 -61.06 26.10
C VAL A 12 13.26 -61.85 27.31
N LYS A 13 11.94 -62.00 27.47
CA LYS A 13 11.35 -62.82 28.54
C LYS A 13 11.72 -64.30 28.36
N ASP A 14 11.57 -64.83 27.16
CA ASP A 14 11.91 -66.22 26.84
C ASP A 14 13.40 -66.54 27.08
N LEU A 15 14.29 -65.60 26.75
CA LEU A 15 15.72 -65.75 27.01
C LEU A 15 16.03 -65.77 28.51
N LYS A 16 15.37 -64.92 29.32
CA LYS A 16 15.54 -64.92 30.78
C LYS A 16 15.05 -66.22 31.40
N THR A 17 13.87 -66.69 31.03
CA THR A 17 13.32 -67.96 31.54
C THR A 17 14.20 -69.15 31.14
N ARG A 18 14.78 -69.14 29.94
CA ARG A 18 15.77 -70.16 29.53
C ARG A 18 17.05 -70.10 30.35
N GLN A 19 17.55 -68.91 30.69
CA GLN A 19 18.74 -68.74 31.53
C GLN A 19 18.50 -69.23 32.96
N GLU A 20 17.35 -68.91 33.56
CA GLU A 20 16.96 -69.37 34.91
C GLU A 20 16.84 -70.90 34.96
N ASN A 21 16.15 -71.50 34.00
CA ASN A 21 16.01 -72.96 33.90
C ASN A 21 17.33 -73.70 33.66
N LEU A 22 18.31 -73.07 33.01
CA LEU A 22 19.65 -73.63 32.86
C LEU A 22 20.44 -73.53 34.16
N PHE A 23 20.33 -72.41 34.86
CA PHE A 23 20.98 -72.21 36.16
C PHE A 23 20.48 -73.21 37.21
N ASP A 24 19.17 -73.45 37.29
CA ASP A 24 18.59 -74.42 38.22
C ASP A 24 18.99 -75.87 37.92
N ARG A 25 19.10 -76.23 36.64
CA ARG A 25 19.63 -77.53 36.22
C ARG A 25 21.08 -77.72 36.64
N LEU A 26 21.93 -76.72 36.36
CA LEU A 26 23.33 -76.75 36.77
C LEU A 26 23.51 -76.80 38.30
N GLN A 27 22.66 -76.09 39.07
CA GLN A 27 22.67 -76.21 40.53
C GLN A 27 22.27 -77.61 41.01
N THR A 28 21.32 -78.25 40.33
CA THR A 28 20.87 -79.60 40.67
C THR A 28 21.96 -80.62 40.37
N GLU A 29 22.64 -80.50 39.22
CA GLU A 29 23.78 -81.31 38.84
C GLU A 29 24.98 -81.12 39.78
N LEU A 30 25.27 -79.88 40.20
CA LEU A 30 26.30 -79.63 41.22
C LEU A 30 25.97 -80.28 42.56
N LYS A 31 24.70 -80.25 42.98
CA LYS A 31 24.26 -80.91 44.21
C LYS A 31 24.36 -82.44 44.11
N SER A 32 24.07 -83.06 42.96
CA SER A 32 24.23 -84.50 42.79
C SER A 32 25.71 -84.91 42.77
N VAL A 33 26.55 -84.20 42.01
CA VAL A 33 27.99 -84.46 41.96
C VAL A 33 28.64 -84.31 43.33
N ARG A 34 28.24 -83.29 44.11
CA ARG A 34 28.74 -83.11 45.48
C ARG A 34 28.36 -84.28 46.39
N ARG A 35 27.11 -84.74 46.34
CA ARG A 35 26.68 -85.93 47.09
C ARG A 35 27.42 -87.20 46.69
N ASP A 36 27.72 -87.36 45.40
CA ASP A 36 28.45 -88.53 44.91
C ASP A 36 29.94 -88.46 45.28
N ALA A 37 30.52 -87.26 45.32
CA ALA A 37 31.85 -87.01 45.84
C ALA A 37 31.93 -87.28 47.35
N ASP A 38 30.96 -86.82 48.13
CA ASP A 38 30.89 -87.07 49.58
C ASP A 38 30.75 -88.58 49.87
N LYS A 39 29.90 -89.30 49.12
CA LYS A 39 29.79 -90.78 49.20
C LYS A 39 31.07 -91.50 48.80
N ALA A 40 31.79 -90.99 47.80
CA ALA A 40 33.08 -91.56 47.39
C ALA A 40 34.16 -91.31 48.46
N GLN A 41 34.14 -90.15 49.10
CA GLN A 41 35.03 -89.79 50.20
C GLN A 41 34.74 -90.61 51.46
N GLU A 42 33.47 -90.86 51.79
CA GLU A 42 33.09 -91.76 52.89
C GLU A 42 33.55 -93.20 52.65
N LYS A 43 33.47 -93.68 51.39
CA LYS A 43 34.00 -94.99 50.98
C LYS A 43 35.53 -95.05 51.05
N SER A 44 36.24 -93.98 50.71
CA SER A 44 37.70 -93.95 50.80
C SER A 44 38.20 -93.85 52.25
N ILE A 45 37.52 -93.07 53.11
CA ILE A 45 37.79 -93.02 54.56
C ILE A 45 37.52 -94.38 55.21
N SER A 46 36.43 -95.05 54.82
CA SER A 46 36.11 -96.41 55.31
C SER A 46 37.12 -97.47 54.85
N ALA A 47 37.67 -97.33 53.63
CA ALA A 47 38.72 -98.21 53.11
C ALA A 47 40.10 -97.94 53.75
N GLN A 48 40.38 -96.71 54.19
CA GLN A 48 41.62 -96.36 54.89
C GLN A 48 41.66 -96.92 56.32
N HIS A 49 40.51 -97.04 57.00
CA HIS A 49 40.44 -97.62 58.34
C HIS A 49 40.65 -99.14 58.39
N SER A 50 40.54 -99.86 57.27
CA SER A 50 40.72 -101.33 57.21
C SER A 50 42.07 -101.81 56.69
N ALA A 51 43.03 -100.92 56.38
CA ALA A 51 44.27 -101.31 55.72
C ALA A 51 45.51 -101.08 56.60
N ASN A 52 45.72 -101.95 57.59
CA ASN A 52 47.08 -102.20 58.04
C ASN A 52 47.26 -103.63 58.55
N ARG A 53 47.83 -104.50 57.70
CA ARG A 53 48.83 -105.55 58.02
C ARG A 53 49.00 -106.53 56.83
N GLY A 54 50.18 -106.51 56.19
CA GLY A 54 50.61 -107.52 55.23
C GLY A 54 51.43 -106.94 54.06
N LYS A 55 52.59 -107.55 53.76
CA LYS A 55 53.61 -107.07 52.79
C LYS A 55 53.01 -106.65 51.42
N PRO A 56 53.42 -105.51 50.83
CA PRO A 56 52.87 -105.07 49.53
C PRO A 56 53.57 -105.75 48.35
N GLY A 57 52.80 -106.53 47.58
CA GLY A 57 53.19 -107.05 46.27
C GLY A 57 53.26 -105.96 45.19
N ARG A 58 54.00 -106.24 44.12
CA ARG A 58 54.27 -105.37 42.95
C ARG A 58 53.05 -104.61 42.38
N ALA A 59 51.84 -105.14 42.57
CA ALA A 59 50.57 -104.54 42.17
C ALA A 59 50.20 -103.26 42.96
N LEU A 60 50.54 -103.17 44.25
CA LEU A 60 50.31 -101.98 45.08
C LEU A 60 51.23 -100.81 44.71
N LYS A 61 52.46 -101.14 44.28
CA LYS A 61 53.41 -100.12 43.76
C LYS A 61 52.96 -99.60 42.40
N SER A 62 52.47 -100.47 41.52
CA SER A 62 51.97 -100.04 40.21
C SER A 62 50.64 -99.28 40.31
N SER A 63 49.77 -99.61 41.27
CA SER A 63 48.56 -98.82 41.54
C SER A 63 48.88 -97.46 42.16
N SER A 64 49.83 -97.38 43.10
CA SER A 64 50.27 -96.11 43.67
C SER A 64 50.99 -95.22 42.66
N SER A 65 51.78 -95.81 41.74
CA SER A 65 52.41 -95.05 40.66
C SER A 65 51.40 -94.57 39.62
N LYS A 66 50.35 -95.35 39.33
CA LYS A 66 49.26 -94.93 38.44
C LYS A 66 48.47 -93.78 39.05
N LEU A 67 48.04 -93.93 40.30
CA LEU A 67 47.36 -92.86 41.04
C LEU A 67 48.20 -91.57 41.11
N ALA A 68 49.51 -91.67 41.34
CA ALA A 68 50.40 -90.51 41.35
C ALA A 68 50.57 -89.86 39.95
N VAL A 69 50.48 -90.63 38.86
CA VAL A 69 50.50 -90.10 37.49
C VAL A 69 49.16 -89.44 37.16
N ASP A 70 48.03 -90.05 37.54
CA ASP A 70 46.69 -89.49 37.36
C ASP A 70 46.51 -88.18 38.17
N GLU A 71 47.05 -88.12 39.39
CA GLU A 71 47.12 -86.90 40.21
C GLU A 71 47.97 -85.81 39.56
N ARG A 72 49.08 -86.16 38.90
CA ARG A 72 49.90 -85.18 38.16
C ARG A 72 49.19 -84.67 36.92
N GLN A 73 48.52 -85.56 36.17
CA GLN A 73 47.75 -85.18 34.98
C GLN A 73 46.56 -84.28 35.33
N THR A 74 45.85 -84.56 36.42
CA THR A 74 44.76 -83.70 36.90
C THR A 74 45.26 -82.34 37.40
N LEU A 75 46.42 -82.28 38.05
CA LEU A 75 47.05 -81.02 38.45
C LEU A 75 47.56 -80.19 37.25
N GLU A 76 48.08 -80.82 36.21
CA GLU A 76 48.47 -80.16 34.96
C GLU A 76 47.25 -79.61 34.22
N ALA A 77 46.18 -80.41 34.09
CA ALA A 77 44.92 -79.95 33.53
C ALA A 77 44.34 -78.74 34.30
N LEU A 78 44.38 -78.76 35.64
CA LEU A 78 43.95 -77.63 36.48
C LEU A 78 44.84 -76.39 36.32
N ARG A 79 46.14 -76.56 36.03
CA ARG A 79 47.05 -75.44 35.74
C ARG A 79 46.76 -74.82 34.38
N GLU A 80 46.53 -75.65 33.36
CA GLU A 80 46.12 -75.21 32.03
C GLU A 80 44.73 -74.56 32.05
N GLU A 81 43.81 -75.05 32.89
CA GLU A 81 42.51 -74.42 33.12
C GLU A 81 42.66 -73.06 33.81
N LYS A 82 43.60 -72.91 34.75
CA LYS A 82 43.89 -71.60 35.37
C LYS A 82 44.58 -70.63 34.42
N THR A 83 45.48 -71.07 33.56
CA THR A 83 46.11 -70.20 32.55
C THR A 83 45.09 -69.76 31.51
N SER A 84 44.25 -70.67 31.04
CA SER A 84 43.14 -70.35 30.12
C SER A 84 42.07 -69.46 30.77
N SER A 85 41.73 -69.67 32.04
CA SER A 85 40.84 -68.78 32.80
C SER A 85 41.41 -67.36 32.91
N ARG A 86 42.72 -67.21 33.16
CA ARG A 86 43.39 -65.89 33.18
C ARG A 86 43.44 -65.22 31.80
N THR A 87 43.64 -65.99 30.72
CA THR A 87 43.61 -65.43 29.36
C THR A 87 42.20 -65.05 28.95
N LEU A 88 41.18 -65.85 29.30
CA LEU A 88 39.77 -65.52 29.13
C LEU A 88 39.40 -64.25 29.90
N ALA A 89 39.82 -64.11 31.16
CA ALA A 89 39.60 -62.88 31.92
C ALA A 89 40.19 -61.65 31.21
N ARG A 90 41.45 -61.73 30.74
CA ARG A 90 42.08 -60.64 29.96
C ARG A 90 41.36 -60.32 28.64
N LEU A 91 40.89 -61.35 27.93
CA LEU A 91 40.18 -61.15 26.66
C LEU A 91 38.78 -60.57 26.88
N THR A 92 38.07 -61.00 27.92
CA THR A 92 36.75 -60.45 28.28
C THR A 92 36.84 -58.99 28.73
N GLU A 93 37.89 -58.61 29.47
CA GLU A 93 38.14 -57.21 29.84
C GLU A 93 38.42 -56.34 28.59
N LYS A 94 39.25 -56.83 27.66
CA LYS A 94 39.47 -56.16 26.37
C LYS A 94 38.18 -56.05 25.56
N GLN A 95 37.37 -57.11 25.52
CA GLN A 95 36.11 -57.13 24.79
C GLN A 95 35.12 -56.12 25.37
N LYS A 96 35.01 -56.03 26.70
CA LYS A 96 34.24 -54.97 27.38
C LYS A 96 34.75 -53.58 27.01
N GLY A 97 36.06 -53.36 27.05
CA GLY A 97 36.65 -52.07 26.66
C GLY A 97 36.41 -51.69 25.20
N TYR A 98 36.33 -52.67 24.28
CA TYR A 98 35.96 -52.42 22.89
C TYR A 98 34.47 -52.13 22.73
N GLU A 99 33.60 -52.81 23.48
CA GLU A 99 32.16 -52.56 23.46
C GLU A 99 31.82 -51.16 23.97
N GLU A 100 32.46 -50.71 25.05
CA GLU A 100 32.32 -49.34 25.58
C GLU A 100 32.77 -48.28 24.56
N LYS A 101 33.90 -48.50 23.88
CA LYS A 101 34.38 -47.61 22.81
C LYS A 101 33.43 -47.56 21.63
N LYS A 102 32.85 -48.70 21.24
CA LYS A 102 31.86 -48.79 20.17
C LYS A 102 30.58 -48.04 20.54
N GLU A 103 30.12 -48.19 21.78
CA GLU A 103 28.95 -47.49 22.28
C GLU A 103 29.17 -45.97 22.32
N LEU A 104 30.31 -45.52 22.82
CA LEU A 104 30.69 -44.10 22.84
C LEU A 104 30.72 -43.53 21.41
N ARG A 105 31.39 -44.22 20.48
CA ARG A 105 31.49 -43.78 19.08
C ARG A 105 30.14 -43.78 18.36
N SER A 106 29.25 -44.72 18.71
CA SER A 106 27.85 -44.74 18.25
C SER A 106 27.07 -43.52 18.76
N LYS A 107 27.23 -43.17 20.04
CA LYS A 107 26.61 -41.97 20.62
C LYS A 107 27.13 -40.69 19.95
N ASP A 108 28.43 -40.58 19.75
CA ASP A 108 29.03 -39.44 19.04
C ASP A 108 28.53 -39.32 17.60
N LEU A 109 28.41 -40.43 16.88
CA LEU A 109 27.89 -40.43 15.51
C LEU A 109 26.42 -39.99 15.46
N ARG A 110 25.61 -40.38 16.47
CA ARG A 110 24.21 -39.92 16.60
C ARG A 110 24.12 -38.43 16.88
N VAL A 111 24.97 -37.91 17.77
CA VAL A 111 25.01 -36.46 18.05
C VAL A 111 25.46 -35.67 16.83
N GLN A 112 26.47 -36.15 16.11
CA GLN A 112 26.96 -35.54 14.88
C GLN A 112 25.92 -35.55 13.76
N THR A 113 25.18 -36.64 13.60
CA THR A 113 24.12 -36.73 12.58
C THR A 113 22.95 -35.82 12.92
N ALA A 114 22.53 -35.76 14.20
CA ALA A 114 21.49 -34.82 14.66
C ALA A 114 21.89 -33.35 14.42
N ARG A 115 23.11 -32.96 14.81
CA ARG A 115 23.61 -31.60 14.56
C ARG A 115 23.67 -31.25 13.06
N LYS A 116 24.08 -32.19 12.22
CA LYS A 116 24.09 -31.99 10.76
C LYS A 116 22.69 -31.80 10.19
N THR A 117 21.70 -32.54 10.69
CA THR A 117 20.31 -32.37 10.26
C THR A 117 19.73 -31.04 10.74
N GLU A 118 20.02 -30.61 11.96
CA GLU A 118 19.57 -29.31 12.51
C GLU A 118 20.12 -28.14 11.69
N VAL A 119 21.44 -28.10 11.46
CA VAL A 119 22.07 -27.04 10.66
C VAL A 119 21.51 -27.01 9.24
N LYS A 120 21.23 -28.18 8.65
CA LYS A 120 20.64 -28.25 7.31
C LYS A 120 19.19 -27.76 7.27
N ILE A 121 18.40 -28.08 8.30
CA ILE A 121 17.03 -27.58 8.46
C ILE A 121 17.03 -26.06 8.62
N GLU A 122 17.91 -25.53 9.46
CA GLU A 122 18.03 -24.09 9.69
C GLU A 122 18.45 -23.35 8.41
N TRP A 123 19.42 -23.89 7.66
CA TRP A 123 19.84 -23.34 6.37
C TRP A 123 18.71 -23.35 5.34
N LEU A 124 17.99 -24.47 5.20
CA LEU A 124 16.84 -24.59 4.29
C LEU A 124 15.70 -23.64 4.67
N SER A 125 15.37 -23.57 5.97
CA SER A 125 14.36 -22.66 6.51
C SER A 125 14.72 -21.20 6.26
N GLY A 126 15.99 -20.82 6.46
CA GLY A 126 16.48 -19.47 6.20
C GLY A 126 16.43 -19.09 4.72
N ASN A 127 16.77 -20.00 3.81
CA ASN A 127 16.65 -19.76 2.36
C ASN A 127 15.19 -19.61 1.94
N PHE A 128 14.30 -20.49 2.42
CA PHE A 128 12.88 -20.41 2.10
C PHE A 128 12.24 -19.10 2.61
N THR A 129 12.60 -18.69 3.83
CA THR A 129 12.16 -17.40 4.40
C THR A 129 12.65 -16.22 3.57
N ARG A 130 13.91 -16.26 3.09
CA ARG A 130 14.46 -15.24 2.18
C ARG A 130 13.70 -15.20 0.85
N ASP A 131 13.43 -16.34 0.24
CA ASP A 131 12.71 -16.40 -1.04
C ASP A 131 11.26 -15.89 -0.91
N ILE A 132 10.57 -16.23 0.18
CA ILE A 132 9.24 -15.67 0.48
C ILE A 132 9.34 -14.16 0.62
N LEU A 133 10.28 -13.67 1.43
CA LEU A 133 10.44 -12.23 1.66
C LEU A 133 10.71 -11.47 0.35
N ILE A 134 11.57 -12.00 -0.52
CA ILE A 134 11.84 -11.41 -1.83
C ILE A 134 10.57 -11.35 -2.68
N ARG A 135 9.81 -12.45 -2.75
CA ARG A 135 8.56 -12.50 -3.52
C ARG A 135 7.54 -11.50 -2.97
N THR A 136 7.35 -11.45 -1.67
CA THR A 136 6.43 -10.50 -1.02
C THR A 136 6.85 -9.05 -1.28
N ASN A 137 8.14 -8.74 -1.17
CA ASN A 137 8.65 -7.39 -1.46
C ASN A 137 8.44 -6.98 -2.92
N VAL A 138 8.62 -7.91 -3.87
CA VAL A 138 8.36 -7.64 -5.29
C VAL A 138 6.88 -7.38 -5.55
N VAL A 139 5.99 -8.17 -4.94
CA VAL A 139 4.54 -7.97 -5.07
C VAL A 139 4.11 -6.63 -4.45
N ASN A 140 4.58 -6.31 -3.25
CA ASN A 140 4.27 -5.04 -2.59
C ASN A 140 4.73 -3.86 -3.43
N ARG A 141 5.96 -3.88 -3.97
CA ARG A 141 6.45 -2.82 -4.86
C ARG A 141 5.58 -2.61 -6.10
N LYS A 142 5.02 -3.67 -6.68
CA LYS A 142 4.09 -3.56 -7.82
C LYS A 142 2.78 -2.90 -7.39
N LEU A 143 2.23 -3.32 -6.25
CA LEU A 143 1.01 -2.73 -5.70
C LEU A 143 1.20 -1.26 -5.34
N ASP A 144 2.34 -0.90 -4.73
CA ASP A 144 2.68 0.48 -4.39
C ASP A 144 2.76 1.34 -5.67
N ALA A 145 3.43 0.85 -6.73
CA ALA A 145 3.49 1.54 -8.01
C ALA A 145 2.10 1.71 -8.67
N GLU A 146 1.25 0.68 -8.65
CA GLU A 146 -0.11 0.77 -9.17
C GLU A 146 -0.98 1.77 -8.39
N VAL A 147 -0.80 1.86 -7.07
CA VAL A 147 -1.50 2.82 -6.21
C VAL A 147 -1.03 4.23 -6.51
N ASP A 148 0.29 4.44 -6.63
CA ASP A 148 0.88 5.75 -6.96
C ASP A 148 0.42 6.24 -8.34
N GLU A 149 0.39 5.37 -9.36
CA GLU A 149 -0.13 5.71 -10.69
C GLU A 149 -1.61 6.10 -10.64
N LYS A 150 -2.45 5.35 -9.92
CA LYS A 150 -3.87 5.71 -9.76
C LYS A 150 -4.05 7.03 -9.02
N LEU A 151 -3.24 7.29 -7.99
CA LEU A 151 -3.29 8.53 -7.24
C LEU A 151 -2.89 9.73 -8.10
N GLN A 152 -1.82 9.61 -8.89
CA GLN A 152 -1.40 10.65 -9.83
C GLN A 152 -2.48 10.94 -10.88
N ASN A 153 -3.12 9.90 -11.41
CA ASN A 153 -4.21 10.05 -12.37
C ASN A 153 -5.41 10.81 -11.77
N VAL A 154 -5.83 10.44 -10.55
CA VAL A 154 -6.92 11.16 -9.85
C VAL A 154 -6.53 12.61 -9.56
N TYR A 155 -5.30 12.85 -9.14
CA TYR A 155 -4.80 14.21 -8.90
C TYR A 155 -4.82 15.07 -10.18
N GLN A 156 -4.32 14.53 -11.31
CA GLN A 156 -4.37 15.22 -12.60
C GLN A 156 -5.81 15.48 -13.07
N GLN A 157 -6.72 14.51 -12.91
CA GLN A 157 -8.12 14.68 -13.27
C GLN A 157 -8.80 15.80 -12.44
N LEU A 158 -8.50 15.90 -11.15
CA LEU A 158 -9.00 16.97 -10.30
C LEU A 158 -8.44 18.33 -10.72
N LEU A 159 -7.16 18.39 -11.08
CA LEU A 159 -6.53 19.61 -11.56
C LEU A 159 -7.19 20.10 -12.87
N GLN A 160 -7.35 19.21 -13.84
CA GLN A 160 -7.98 19.53 -15.12
C GLN A 160 -9.44 19.96 -14.92
N SER A 161 -10.21 19.21 -14.12
CA SER A 161 -11.59 19.55 -13.79
C SER A 161 -11.73 20.88 -13.04
N GLY A 162 -10.69 21.29 -12.29
CA GLY A 162 -10.65 22.59 -11.62
C GLY A 162 -10.44 23.73 -12.60
N ILE A 163 -9.51 23.56 -13.55
CA ILE A 163 -9.20 24.55 -14.60
C ILE A 163 -10.42 24.73 -15.52
N ASP A 164 -11.01 23.64 -16.01
CA ASP A 164 -12.17 23.68 -16.93
C ASP A 164 -13.38 24.38 -16.30
N LYS A 165 -13.60 24.21 -14.99
CA LYS A 165 -14.68 24.89 -14.26
C LYS A 165 -14.42 26.39 -14.10
N HIS A 166 -13.19 26.77 -13.78
CA HIS A 166 -12.88 28.18 -13.57
C HIS A 166 -12.86 28.96 -14.89
N GLU A 167 -12.34 28.35 -15.96
CA GLU A 167 -12.36 28.94 -17.31
C GLU A 167 -13.80 29.07 -17.83
N SER A 168 -14.63 28.03 -17.71
CA SER A 168 -16.03 28.11 -18.15
C SER A 168 -16.87 29.11 -17.35
N GLU A 169 -16.65 29.24 -16.04
CA GLU A 169 -17.36 30.21 -15.22
C GLU A 169 -16.91 31.65 -15.50
N HIS A 170 -15.60 31.88 -15.64
CA HIS A 170 -15.06 33.20 -15.96
C HIS A 170 -15.50 33.66 -17.36
N GLU A 171 -15.44 32.78 -18.35
CA GLU A 171 -15.88 33.05 -19.72
C GLU A 171 -17.40 33.27 -19.80
N ALA A 172 -18.20 32.50 -19.07
CA ALA A 172 -19.65 32.69 -19.01
C ALA A 172 -20.06 33.99 -18.31
N ARG A 173 -19.35 34.38 -17.23
CA ARG A 173 -19.57 35.65 -16.53
C ARG A 173 -19.20 36.83 -17.45
N LEU A 174 -18.07 36.76 -18.15
CA LEU A 174 -17.65 37.80 -19.11
C LEU A 174 -18.63 37.93 -20.28
N LYS A 175 -19.11 36.81 -20.85
CA LYS A 175 -20.12 36.85 -21.92
C LYS A 175 -21.45 37.45 -21.43
N LYS A 176 -21.87 37.18 -20.18
CA LYS A 176 -23.08 37.78 -19.59
C LYS A 176 -22.94 39.28 -19.34
N THR A 177 -21.79 39.75 -18.85
CA THR A 177 -21.55 41.19 -18.63
C THR A 177 -21.47 41.93 -19.95
N LEU A 178 -20.79 41.37 -20.96
CA LEU A 178 -20.73 41.94 -22.31
C LEU A 178 -22.12 42.00 -22.97
N ALA A 179 -22.91 40.92 -22.92
CA ALA A 179 -24.27 40.91 -23.47
C ALA A 179 -25.20 41.92 -22.77
N SER A 180 -25.05 42.10 -21.45
CA SER A 180 -25.81 43.09 -20.68
C SER A 180 -25.42 44.53 -21.07
N LEU A 181 -24.14 44.80 -21.27
CA LEU A 181 -23.66 46.13 -21.69
C LEU A 181 -24.06 46.47 -23.13
N GLN A 182 -23.97 45.49 -24.04
CA GLN A 182 -24.44 45.64 -25.43
C GLN A 182 -25.94 45.97 -25.51
N ARG A 183 -26.75 45.46 -24.57
CA ARG A 183 -28.20 45.71 -24.54
C ARG A 183 -28.58 47.11 -24.03
N ILE A 184 -27.74 47.73 -23.21
CA ILE A 184 -28.02 49.04 -22.58
C ILE A 184 -27.47 50.19 -23.45
N PHE A 185 -26.37 49.98 -24.18
CA PHE A 185 -25.73 51.03 -24.99
C PHE A 185 -25.39 50.60 -26.42
N PRO A 186 -26.39 50.41 -27.30
CA PRO A 186 -26.17 50.09 -28.71
C PRO A 186 -25.38 51.18 -29.44
N ALA A 187 -25.51 52.44 -28.99
CA ALA A 187 -24.74 53.57 -29.47
C ALA A 187 -23.23 53.44 -29.22
N VAL A 188 -22.84 52.85 -28.09
CA VAL A 188 -21.42 52.75 -27.70
C VAL A 188 -20.73 51.64 -28.49
N SER A 189 -21.43 50.54 -28.80
CA SER A 189 -20.90 49.48 -29.68
C SER A 189 -20.63 49.99 -31.11
N VAL A 190 -21.48 50.87 -31.65
CA VAL A 190 -21.27 51.46 -32.98
C VAL A 190 -20.12 52.46 -33.01
N VAL A 191 -19.92 53.22 -31.92
CA VAL A 191 -18.84 54.21 -31.79
C VAL A 191 -17.49 53.53 -31.60
N LEU A 192 -17.42 52.54 -30.70
CA LEU A 192 -16.18 51.84 -30.38
C LEU A 192 -15.82 50.79 -31.44
N GLY A 193 -16.79 50.17 -32.12
CA GLY A 193 -16.57 49.29 -33.26
C GLY A 193 -15.57 48.16 -32.98
N ARG A 194 -14.45 48.15 -33.72
CA ARG A 194 -13.35 47.18 -33.54
C ARG A 194 -12.53 47.38 -32.26
N ASN A 195 -12.71 48.50 -31.57
CA ASN A 195 -11.95 48.88 -30.38
C ASN A 195 -12.68 48.52 -29.06
N ILE A 196 -13.75 47.71 -29.12
CA ILE A 196 -14.49 47.29 -27.91
C ILE A 196 -13.64 46.35 -27.04
N ASP A 197 -12.85 45.49 -27.68
CA ASP A 197 -11.99 44.50 -27.02
C ASP A 197 -10.52 44.96 -26.95
N ALA A 198 -10.26 46.24 -27.22
CA ALA A 198 -8.91 46.79 -27.25
C ALA A 198 -8.39 47.03 -25.83
N ILE A 199 -7.15 46.59 -25.58
CA ILE A 199 -6.46 46.77 -24.31
C ILE A 199 -5.73 48.12 -24.36
N VAL A 200 -5.92 48.93 -23.30
CA VAL A 200 -5.30 50.24 -23.13
C VAL A 200 -4.00 50.08 -22.36
N PHE A 201 -2.90 50.59 -22.92
CA PHE A 201 -1.59 50.64 -22.26
C PHE A 201 -1.18 52.09 -22.04
N ASP A 202 -0.70 52.40 -20.84
CA ASP A 202 -0.21 53.75 -20.49
C ASP A 202 1.19 54.02 -21.06
N GLU A 203 2.01 52.97 -21.21
CA GLU A 203 3.37 53.04 -21.73
C GLU A 203 3.57 52.19 -22.99
N GLU A 204 4.30 52.72 -23.96
CA GLU A 204 4.64 52.04 -25.21
C GLU A 204 5.51 50.78 -24.98
N LYS A 205 6.37 50.82 -23.95
CA LYS A 205 7.26 49.70 -23.61
C LYS A 205 6.49 48.47 -23.15
N THR A 206 5.52 48.66 -22.25
CA THR A 206 4.63 47.59 -21.79
C THR A 206 3.78 47.02 -22.92
N ALA A 207 3.36 47.86 -23.87
CA ALA A 207 2.62 47.39 -25.03
C ALA A 207 3.46 46.45 -25.90
N ILE A 208 4.73 46.79 -26.17
CA ILE A 208 5.63 45.95 -26.99
C ILE A 208 5.87 44.59 -26.32
N ASP A 209 6.16 44.58 -25.02
CA ASP A 209 6.41 43.34 -24.26
C ASP A 209 5.16 42.43 -24.23
N CYS A 210 3.96 43.01 -24.13
CA CYS A 210 2.71 42.25 -24.14
C CYS A 210 2.31 41.75 -25.53
N ILE A 211 2.67 42.45 -26.61
CA ILE A 211 2.42 42.02 -27.99
C ILE A 211 3.26 40.77 -28.33
N GLU A 212 4.49 40.68 -27.82
CA GLU A 212 5.36 39.50 -28.03
C GLU A 212 4.74 38.22 -27.43
N ILE A 213 3.99 38.36 -26.34
CA ILE A 213 3.33 37.25 -25.64
C ILE A 213 1.94 36.95 -26.23
N CYS A 214 1.25 37.94 -26.81
CA CYS A 214 -0.15 37.82 -27.20
C CYS A 214 -0.43 38.28 -28.65
N PHE A 215 -0.46 37.34 -29.58
CA PHE A 215 -0.51 37.61 -31.03
C PHE A 215 -1.89 38.05 -31.58
N SER A 216 -2.97 38.05 -30.77
CA SER A 216 -4.35 38.19 -31.27
C SER A 216 -5.12 39.44 -30.80
N PHE A 217 -4.52 40.36 -30.03
CA PHE A 217 -5.23 41.52 -29.50
C PHE A 217 -4.85 42.84 -30.19
N THR A 218 -5.86 43.64 -30.55
CA THR A 218 -5.67 44.98 -31.10
C THR A 218 -5.32 45.96 -29.99
N CYS A 219 -4.05 46.37 -29.90
CA CYS A 219 -3.57 47.32 -28.90
C CYS A 219 -3.75 48.76 -29.39
N ILE A 220 -4.28 49.64 -28.53
CA ILE A 220 -4.36 51.09 -28.82
C ILE A 220 -3.13 51.74 -28.17
N VAL A 221 -2.18 52.19 -28.98
CA VAL A 221 -1.08 53.04 -28.51
C VAL A 221 -1.61 54.47 -28.43
N ILE A 222 -1.60 55.03 -27.22
CA ILE A 222 -2.09 56.39 -26.94
C ILE A 222 -1.12 57.40 -27.57
N SER A 223 -1.36 57.77 -28.82
CA SER A 223 -0.75 58.95 -29.42
C SER A 223 -1.65 60.16 -29.14
N SER A 224 -1.06 61.23 -28.63
CA SER A 224 -1.78 62.46 -28.29
C SER A 224 -2.38 63.08 -29.55
N PHE A 225 -3.70 63.22 -29.62
CA PHE A 225 -4.34 63.94 -30.71
C PHE A 225 -5.45 64.90 -30.26
N LEU A 226 -5.60 65.94 -31.09
CA LEU A 226 -6.13 67.26 -30.83
C LEU A 226 -7.64 67.29 -30.56
N THR A 227 -8.01 67.92 -29.45
CA THR A 227 -9.34 68.46 -29.15
C THR A 227 -9.70 69.59 -30.13
N MET A 228 -10.09 69.26 -31.36
CA MET A 228 -10.42 70.25 -32.41
C MET A 228 -11.91 70.27 -32.80
N PHE A 229 -12.83 69.78 -31.96
CA PHE A 229 -14.26 69.73 -32.29
C PHE A 229 -15.19 70.22 -31.17
N ARG A 230 -14.80 71.26 -30.43
CA ARG A 230 -15.61 71.81 -29.31
C ARG A 230 -16.58 72.93 -29.70
N THR A 231 -16.63 73.34 -30.97
CA THR A 231 -17.45 74.48 -31.45
C THR A 231 -18.42 74.05 -32.55
N PHE A 232 -19.42 73.24 -32.20
CA PHE A 232 -20.56 72.95 -33.08
C PHE A 232 -21.89 73.47 -32.52
N ALA A 233 -22.83 73.71 -33.43
CA ALA A 233 -24.07 74.43 -33.20
C ALA A 233 -25.00 73.76 -32.17
N LYS A 234 -25.88 74.57 -31.56
CA LYS A 234 -26.93 74.16 -30.61
C LYS A 234 -27.71 72.94 -31.13
N GLY A 235 -27.39 71.73 -30.64
CA GLY A 235 -28.11 70.51 -31.01
C GLY A 235 -27.27 69.25 -31.25
N ALA A 236 -25.94 69.39 -31.38
CA ALA A 236 -25.01 68.27 -31.49
C ALA A 236 -24.08 68.20 -30.26
N CYS A 237 -23.89 67.00 -29.72
CA CYS A 237 -23.02 66.74 -28.56
C CYS A 237 -21.92 65.76 -28.97
N LEU A 238 -20.71 65.93 -28.45
CA LEU A 238 -19.64 64.95 -28.71
C LEU A 238 -19.96 63.66 -27.97
N ALA A 239 -19.62 62.50 -28.55
CA ALA A 239 -19.86 61.22 -27.90
C ALA A 239 -19.13 61.10 -26.55
N VAL A 240 -17.99 61.77 -26.41
CA VAL A 240 -17.21 61.82 -25.16
C VAL A 240 -18.01 62.41 -24.00
N ASP A 241 -18.83 63.44 -24.25
CA ASP A 241 -19.62 64.11 -23.19
C ASP A 241 -20.80 63.25 -22.68
N VAL A 242 -21.21 62.23 -23.44
CA VAL A 242 -22.35 61.37 -23.13
C VAL A 242 -21.92 60.09 -22.41
N VAL A 243 -20.66 59.67 -22.57
CA VAL A 243 -20.12 58.46 -21.95
C VAL A 243 -19.58 58.81 -20.57
N GLN A 244 -20.03 58.09 -19.55
CA GLN A 244 -19.43 58.16 -18.22
C GLN A 244 -18.24 57.20 -18.18
N TYR A 245 -17.06 57.71 -17.83
CA TYR A 245 -15.84 56.93 -17.75
C TYR A 245 -14.97 57.34 -16.56
N GLU A 246 -14.06 56.44 -16.18
CA GLU A 246 -13.08 56.69 -15.13
C GLU A 246 -11.93 57.57 -15.69
N PRO A 247 -11.43 58.56 -14.94
CA PRO A 247 -10.40 59.49 -15.44
C PRO A 247 -9.10 58.81 -15.89
N ALA A 248 -8.82 57.59 -15.42
CA ALA A 248 -7.66 56.81 -15.84
C ALA A 248 -7.70 56.46 -17.35
N ILE A 249 -8.89 56.25 -17.93
CA ILE A 249 -9.07 55.83 -19.34
C ILE A 249 -9.48 56.98 -20.27
N GLU A 250 -9.45 58.22 -19.77
CA GLU A 250 -9.85 59.42 -20.51
C GLU A 250 -9.13 59.53 -21.86
N ARG A 251 -7.81 59.31 -21.88
CA ARG A 251 -6.98 59.43 -23.09
C ARG A 251 -7.37 58.42 -24.17
N ALA A 252 -7.69 57.19 -23.77
CA ALA A 252 -8.10 56.14 -24.69
C ALA A 252 -9.49 56.42 -25.27
N ILE A 253 -10.40 56.96 -24.46
CA ILE A 253 -11.76 57.31 -24.88
C ILE A 253 -11.75 58.52 -25.81
N HIS A 254 -10.92 59.53 -25.55
CA HIS A 254 -10.74 60.64 -26.47
C HIS A 254 -10.19 60.19 -27.83
N HIS A 255 -9.27 59.21 -27.84
CA HIS A 255 -8.76 58.63 -29.08
C HIS A 255 -9.84 57.83 -29.83
N ALA A 256 -10.64 57.02 -29.13
CA ALA A 256 -11.67 56.19 -29.75
C ALA A 256 -12.91 56.99 -30.19
N CYS A 257 -13.34 57.96 -29.40
CA CYS A 257 -14.61 58.68 -29.54
C CYS A 257 -14.45 60.14 -29.99
N GLY A 258 -13.22 60.63 -30.20
CA GLY A 258 -12.93 62.04 -30.51
C GLY A 258 -13.59 62.56 -31.79
N ASN A 259 -13.86 61.68 -32.76
CA ASN A 259 -14.51 62.01 -34.03
C ASN A 259 -15.98 61.55 -34.11
N ALA A 260 -16.58 61.14 -32.99
CA ALA A 260 -17.96 60.67 -32.92
C ALA A 260 -18.90 61.78 -32.43
N LEU A 261 -19.93 62.07 -33.22
CA LEU A 261 -20.90 63.13 -32.94
C LEU A 261 -22.29 62.53 -32.73
N VAL A 262 -22.94 62.92 -31.64
CA VAL A 262 -24.31 62.53 -31.31
C VAL A 262 -25.25 63.68 -31.64
N CYS A 263 -26.12 63.48 -32.63
CA CYS A 263 -27.11 64.47 -33.05
C CYS A 263 -28.49 64.13 -32.48
N LYS A 264 -29.19 65.15 -31.96
CA LYS A 264 -30.56 64.97 -31.42
C LYS A 264 -31.62 64.85 -32.51
N THR A 265 -31.41 65.49 -33.66
CA THR A 265 -32.34 65.49 -34.80
C THR A 265 -31.62 65.17 -36.11
N MET A 266 -32.35 64.57 -37.05
CA MET A 266 -31.83 64.17 -38.36
C MET A 266 -31.41 65.37 -39.21
N GLU A 267 -32.08 66.51 -39.04
CA GLU A 267 -31.79 67.75 -39.76
C GLU A 267 -30.41 68.32 -39.39
N VAL A 268 -30.07 68.29 -38.10
CA VAL A 268 -28.74 68.72 -37.62
C VAL A 268 -27.66 67.77 -38.12
N ALA A 269 -27.93 66.47 -38.17
CA ALA A 269 -26.99 65.49 -38.71
C ALA A 269 -26.70 65.73 -40.21
N ARG A 270 -27.73 66.02 -41.01
CA ARG A 270 -27.57 66.33 -42.45
C ARG A 270 -26.76 67.60 -42.66
N TYR A 271 -27.06 68.66 -41.91
CA TYR A 271 -26.32 69.93 -41.98
C TYR A 271 -24.81 69.75 -41.67
N VAL A 272 -24.48 68.94 -40.65
CA VAL A 272 -23.06 68.72 -40.28
C VAL A 272 -22.31 67.88 -41.32
N CYS A 273 -22.91 66.81 -41.83
CA CYS A 273 -22.24 65.93 -42.78
C CYS A 273 -22.13 66.55 -44.19
N TYR A 274 -23.18 67.23 -44.66
CA TYR A 274 -23.25 67.72 -46.05
C TYR A 274 -22.86 69.19 -46.20
N ASP A 275 -23.36 70.10 -45.35
CA ASP A 275 -23.10 71.54 -45.53
C ASP A 275 -21.75 71.97 -44.95
N LYS A 276 -21.31 71.32 -43.86
CA LYS A 276 -20.01 71.59 -43.22
C LYS A 276 -18.87 70.67 -43.70
N GLY A 277 -19.17 69.66 -44.52
CA GLY A 277 -18.19 68.78 -45.16
C GLY A 277 -17.28 68.03 -44.16
N GLN A 278 -17.80 67.67 -42.99
CA GLN A 278 -17.03 66.99 -41.95
C GLN A 278 -17.23 65.48 -42.00
N GLU A 279 -16.12 64.72 -42.03
CA GLU A 279 -16.10 63.26 -41.94
C GLU A 279 -16.22 62.82 -40.47
N VAL A 280 -17.40 63.02 -39.87
CA VAL A 280 -17.69 62.54 -38.52
C VAL A 280 -18.40 61.19 -38.56
N LYS A 281 -18.10 60.32 -37.60
CA LYS A 281 -18.93 59.14 -37.31
C LYS A 281 -20.22 59.64 -36.67
N GLY A 282 -21.20 59.98 -37.50
CA GLY A 282 -22.48 60.54 -37.08
C GLY A 282 -23.35 59.47 -36.44
N LEU A 283 -23.54 59.57 -35.12
CA LEU A 283 -24.53 58.77 -34.41
C LEU A 283 -25.88 59.50 -34.49
N ILE A 284 -26.66 59.17 -35.52
CA ILE A 284 -28.10 59.45 -35.50
C ILE A 284 -28.66 58.54 -34.41
N ARG A 285 -29.38 59.11 -33.44
CA ARG A 285 -30.01 58.34 -32.37
C ARG A 285 -30.81 57.18 -32.95
N VAL A 286 -30.23 55.97 -32.96
CA VAL A 286 -30.89 54.67 -33.20
C VAL A 286 -31.86 54.35 -32.05
N CYS A 287 -32.22 55.35 -31.23
CA CYS A 287 -33.23 55.24 -30.19
C CYS A 287 -34.61 55.02 -30.80
N ASP A 288 -34.93 55.68 -31.92
CA ASP A 288 -36.28 55.65 -32.50
C ASP A 288 -36.58 54.29 -33.16
N ASN A 289 -35.56 53.68 -33.78
CA ASN A 289 -35.69 52.35 -34.40
C ASN A 289 -35.73 51.24 -33.34
N LEU A 290 -34.93 51.36 -32.26
CA LEU A 290 -34.92 50.39 -31.16
C LEU A 290 -36.11 50.53 -30.21
N GLN A 291 -36.67 51.73 -30.03
CA GLN A 291 -37.95 51.91 -29.33
C GLN A 291 -39.11 51.32 -30.11
N SER A 292 -39.09 51.45 -31.45
CA SER A 292 -40.08 50.80 -32.33
C SER A 292 -39.97 49.28 -32.27
N GLN A 293 -38.76 48.71 -32.35
CA GLN A 293 -38.52 47.27 -32.19
C GLN A 293 -38.86 46.75 -30.79
N ARG A 294 -38.59 47.53 -29.73
CA ARG A 294 -38.97 47.19 -28.36
C ARG A 294 -40.49 47.21 -28.15
N LEU A 295 -41.20 48.10 -28.84
CA LEU A 295 -42.67 48.16 -28.84
C LEU A 295 -43.30 47.05 -29.71
N GLU A 296 -42.59 46.54 -30.72
CA GLU A 296 -42.99 45.36 -31.50
C GLU A 296 -42.72 44.05 -30.75
N LEU A 297 -41.57 43.95 -30.08
CA LEU A 297 -41.21 42.82 -29.22
C LEU A 297 -42.11 42.72 -27.99
N SER A 298 -42.60 43.84 -27.43
CA SER A 298 -43.57 43.81 -26.32
C SER A 298 -44.98 43.38 -26.75
N LYS A 299 -45.30 43.45 -28.05
CA LYS A 299 -46.56 42.94 -28.62
C LYS A 299 -46.51 41.44 -28.90
N GLN A 300 -45.31 40.84 -28.97
CA GLN A 300 -45.16 39.39 -29.02
C GLN A 300 -45.33 38.83 -27.61
N LYS A 301 -46.40 38.07 -27.39
CA LYS A 301 -46.58 37.34 -26.12
C LYS A 301 -45.42 36.34 -25.94
N PRO A 302 -44.69 36.35 -24.82
CA PRO A 302 -43.77 35.27 -24.51
C PRO A 302 -44.57 33.96 -24.38
N CYS A 303 -44.01 32.86 -24.88
CA CYS A 303 -44.62 31.53 -24.84
C CYS A 303 -44.74 31.03 -23.38
N ALA A 304 -45.80 31.45 -22.68
CA ALA A 304 -46.03 31.24 -21.25
C ALA A 304 -45.89 29.78 -20.78
N LYS A 305 -46.15 28.78 -21.62
CA LYS A 305 -46.17 27.37 -21.20
C LYS A 305 -44.80 26.75 -20.86
N ARG A 306 -43.70 27.22 -21.44
CA ARG A 306 -42.35 26.72 -21.09
C ARG A 306 -41.75 27.52 -19.94
N ASP A 307 -42.00 28.82 -19.93
CA ASP A 307 -41.46 29.71 -18.92
C ASP A 307 -42.15 29.51 -17.57
N GLU A 308 -43.46 29.22 -17.51
CA GLU A 308 -44.14 28.89 -16.24
C GLU A 308 -43.60 27.59 -15.62
N ASN A 309 -43.33 26.56 -16.42
CA ASN A 309 -42.73 25.31 -15.92
C ASN A 309 -41.29 25.50 -15.44
N LEU A 310 -40.48 26.30 -16.16
CA LEU A 310 -39.11 26.59 -15.74
C LEU A 310 -39.09 27.49 -14.50
N VAL A 311 -39.98 28.47 -14.42
CA VAL A 311 -40.12 29.35 -13.25
C VAL A 311 -40.64 28.56 -12.04
N SER A 312 -41.61 27.65 -12.22
CA SER A 312 -42.06 26.79 -11.12
C SER A 312 -40.96 25.85 -10.62
N GLU A 313 -40.11 25.35 -11.52
CA GLU A 313 -39.01 24.46 -11.15
C GLU A 313 -37.86 25.22 -10.50
N VAL A 314 -37.57 26.45 -10.96
CA VAL A 314 -36.60 27.35 -10.30
C VAL A 314 -37.09 27.72 -8.90
N SER A 315 -38.35 28.12 -8.73
CA SER A 315 -38.90 28.42 -7.40
C SER A 315 -38.94 27.18 -6.47
N ARG A 316 -39.15 25.98 -7.02
CA ARG A 316 -39.06 24.72 -6.26
C ARG A 316 -37.63 24.45 -5.78
N LEU A 317 -36.64 24.65 -6.65
CA LEU A 317 -35.23 24.48 -6.33
C LEU A 317 -34.73 25.55 -5.34
N GLU A 318 -35.15 26.80 -5.49
CA GLU A 318 -34.83 27.89 -4.56
C GLU A 318 -35.41 27.64 -3.15
N SER A 319 -36.64 27.10 -3.07
CA SER A 319 -37.25 26.70 -1.80
C SER A 319 -36.47 25.56 -1.13
N ALA A 320 -36.01 24.57 -1.91
CA ALA A 320 -35.21 23.46 -1.41
C ALA A 320 -33.82 23.91 -0.92
N ILE A 321 -33.18 24.86 -1.63
CA ILE A 321 -31.90 25.44 -1.23
C ILE A 321 -32.05 26.27 0.04
N THR A 322 -33.14 27.04 0.18
CA THR A 322 -33.42 27.82 1.39
C THR A 322 -33.64 26.91 2.60
N LEU A 323 -34.41 25.82 2.46
CA LEU A 323 -34.58 24.81 3.51
C LEU A 323 -33.26 24.14 3.89
N ALA A 324 -32.39 23.83 2.92
CA ALA A 324 -31.07 23.27 3.20
C ALA A 324 -30.17 24.27 3.95
N ARG A 325 -30.24 25.56 3.59
CA ARG A 325 -29.53 26.63 4.31
C ARG A 325 -30.05 26.81 5.72
N ASP A 326 -31.36 26.79 5.93
CA ASP A 326 -31.97 26.92 7.25
C ASP A 326 -31.69 25.70 8.13
N ASN A 327 -31.67 24.49 7.56
CA ASN A 327 -31.24 23.28 8.27
C ASN A 327 -29.77 23.36 8.69
N VAL A 328 -28.87 23.81 7.80
CA VAL A 328 -27.45 24.03 8.12
C VAL A 328 -27.29 25.13 9.17
N PHE A 329 -28.11 26.19 9.09
CA PHE A 329 -28.12 27.29 10.06
C PHE A 329 -28.62 26.83 11.44
N CYS A 330 -29.68 26.03 11.50
CA CYS A 330 -30.19 25.41 12.73
C CYS A 330 -29.16 24.46 13.37
N ILE A 331 -28.46 23.66 12.56
CA ILE A 331 -27.36 22.79 13.05
C ILE A 331 -26.20 23.62 13.61
N CYS A 332 -25.87 24.75 12.97
CA CYS A 332 -24.85 25.69 13.47
C CYS A 332 -25.26 26.38 14.78
N PHE A 333 -26.53 26.74 14.95
CA PHE A 333 -27.02 27.44 16.14
C PHE A 333 -27.13 26.51 17.37
N GLN A 334 -27.47 25.23 17.16
CA GLN A 334 -27.54 24.22 18.24
C GLN A 334 -26.15 23.81 18.76
N CYS A 335 -25.10 23.95 17.95
CA CYS A 335 -23.73 23.52 18.27
C CYS A 335 -22.79 24.65 18.75
N GLY A 336 -23.25 25.90 18.83
CA GLY A 336 -22.55 26.99 19.54
C GLY A 336 -21.14 27.35 19.05
N LEU A 337 -20.83 27.23 17.75
CA LEU A 337 -19.49 27.53 17.19
C LEU A 337 -19.44 28.87 16.45
N PRO A 338 -18.43 29.73 16.71
CA PRO A 338 -18.32 31.04 16.07
C PRO A 338 -17.81 30.96 14.62
N PHE A 339 -18.29 31.92 13.82
CA PHE A 339 -18.04 32.13 12.38
C PHE A 339 -16.58 32.54 12.09
N SER A 340 -15.64 31.61 12.15
CA SER A 340 -14.29 31.86 11.67
C SER A 340 -13.66 30.59 11.11
N HIS A 341 -13.79 30.44 9.79
CA HIS A 341 -13.07 29.55 8.85
C HIS A 341 -13.98 28.59 8.06
N PRO A 342 -14.26 28.90 6.77
CA PRO A 342 -15.10 28.04 5.91
C PRO A 342 -14.46 26.69 5.54
N HIS A 343 -13.15 26.50 5.81
CA HIS A 343 -12.43 25.26 5.46
C HIS A 343 -12.70 24.08 6.41
N LEU A 344 -13.13 24.32 7.66
CA LEU A 344 -13.45 23.23 8.59
C LEU A 344 -14.86 22.65 8.36
N LEU A 345 -15.80 23.46 7.86
CA LEU A 345 -17.19 23.06 7.63
C LEU A 345 -17.32 22.00 6.53
N ILE A 346 -16.47 22.08 5.51
CA ILE A 346 -16.39 21.10 4.41
C ILE A 346 -15.85 19.74 4.90
N ARG A 347 -14.91 19.74 5.85
CA ARG A 347 -14.34 18.51 6.43
C ARG A 347 -15.31 17.78 7.35
N LEU A 348 -16.15 18.50 8.09
CA LEU A 348 -17.17 17.92 8.98
C LEU A 348 -18.39 17.38 8.22
N LEU A 349 -18.78 18.04 7.12
CA LEU A 349 -19.85 17.51 6.26
C LEU A 349 -19.43 16.24 5.52
N ALA A 350 -18.15 16.09 5.17
CA ALA A 350 -17.63 14.88 4.51
C ALA A 350 -17.53 13.66 5.45
N SER A 351 -17.44 13.85 6.77
CA SER A 351 -17.40 12.75 7.74
C SER A 351 -18.78 12.27 8.17
N LEU A 352 -19.80 13.14 8.14
CA LEU A 352 -21.18 12.78 8.49
C LEU A 352 -21.93 12.03 7.38
N THR A 353 -21.60 12.26 6.11
CA THR A 353 -22.13 11.47 4.97
C THR A 353 -21.55 10.07 4.85
N LEU A 354 -20.55 9.71 5.67
CA LEU A 354 -19.95 8.37 5.67
C LEU A 354 -20.52 7.43 6.75
N VAL A 355 -21.43 7.92 7.62
CA VAL A 355 -21.94 7.17 8.80
C VAL A 355 -23.47 7.01 8.81
N ALA A 356 -24.19 7.50 7.79
CA ALA A 356 -25.59 7.18 7.54
C ALA A 356 -25.70 6.38 6.24
#